data_AF-A0AAW0KY07-F1
#
_entry.id   AF-A0AAW0KY07-F1
#
_cell.length_a   1.000
_cell.length_b   1.000
_cell.length_c   1.000
_cell.angle_alpha   90.00
_cell.angle_beta   90.00
_cell.angle_gamma   90.00
#
_symmetry.space_group_name_H-M   'P 1'
#
loop_
_entity.id
_entity.type
_entity.pdbx_description
1 polymer ?
#
loop_
_entity_poly.entity_id
_entity_poly.type
_entity_poly.pdbx_seq_one_letter_code
_entity_poly.pdbx_strand_id
1 'polypeptide(L)'
;MFQIAKEEEKGVYLNFLNFLINDSIYLLDESLNKILELKELEAEMSNTAEWERRPAQERQERTRLFQSQENIIRIDMKLANEDVSMLAFTSEQITAPFLLPEMVERVASMLNYFLLQLVGPQRKSLSLKDPEKYEFRPKQLLKQIVYIYVHLAKGDTENIFPAAISKDGRSYNEQLFSAAADVLRRIGEDGRVIREFIELGAKAKVAASEAMDTEAVLGEIPDEFLDPIQDGTLIQSALSFYRLMVVWLVGLVGGFKMPLPSSCPMEFASMPEHFLEDAMELLIFASRIPKALDGVLLDDFMNFIIMFMGSPDFIRNPYLRAKMVEVLNCWMPRRSGSSNTATLFEGHQLSLEYLVRNLLKLYVDIEFTGSHTQ
;
A
#
# COMPACT_ATOMS: atom_id res chain seq x y z
N MET A 1 -1.16 35.65 -30.02
CA MET A 1 -0.03 34.99 -29.31
C MET A 1 -0.33 33.56 -28.88
N PHE A 2 -1.59 33.16 -28.69
CA PHE A 2 -1.97 31.80 -28.25
C PHE A 2 -2.04 30.71 -29.33
N GLN A 3 -1.69 31.00 -30.59
CA GLN A 3 -1.81 30.04 -31.69
C GLN A 3 -0.48 29.46 -32.18
N ILE A 4 0.65 29.99 -31.69
CA ILE A 4 2.01 29.56 -32.05
C ILE A 4 2.52 28.44 -31.11
N ALA A 5 1.82 28.22 -30.00
CA ALA A 5 2.13 27.29 -28.90
C ALA A 5 1.63 25.84 -29.06
N LYS A 6 1.04 25.47 -30.20
CA LYS A 6 0.19 24.26 -30.24
C LYS A 6 0.93 22.94 -30.44
N GLU A 7 2.20 22.96 -30.87
CA GLU A 7 2.94 21.74 -31.22
C GLU A 7 4.32 21.63 -30.53
N GLU A 8 5.15 22.69 -30.47
CA GLU A 8 6.45 22.65 -29.74
C GLU A 8 6.31 22.88 -28.22
N GLU A 9 5.35 23.67 -27.75
CA GLU A 9 5.13 23.96 -26.32
C GLU A 9 4.41 22.85 -25.56
N LYS A 10 3.75 21.92 -26.27
CA LYS A 10 3.05 20.79 -25.64
C LYS A 10 3.97 19.94 -24.78
N GLY A 11 5.19 19.65 -25.28
CA GLY A 11 6.15 18.84 -24.53
C GLY A 11 6.65 19.52 -23.26
N VAL A 12 6.92 20.83 -23.32
CA VAL A 12 7.42 21.59 -22.17
C VAL A 12 6.36 21.72 -21.09
N TYR A 13 5.13 22.06 -21.46
CA TYR A 13 4.03 22.17 -20.50
C TYR A 13 3.63 20.81 -19.91
N LEU A 14 3.64 19.74 -20.70
CA LEU A 14 3.42 18.38 -20.21
C LEU A 14 4.50 17.94 -19.22
N ASN A 15 5.77 18.21 -19.52
CA ASN A 15 6.87 17.94 -18.59
C ASN A 15 6.70 18.72 -17.29
N PHE A 16 6.32 19.99 -17.38
CA PHE A 16 6.04 20.82 -16.22
C PHE A 16 4.89 20.26 -15.37
N LEU A 17 3.76 19.86 -15.97
CA LEU A 17 2.67 19.21 -15.25
C LEU A 17 3.12 17.89 -14.60
N ASN A 18 3.95 17.12 -15.30
CA ASN A 18 4.52 15.90 -14.76
C ASN A 18 5.38 16.15 -13.52
N PHE A 19 6.22 17.19 -13.53
CA PHE A 19 6.99 17.61 -12.35
C PHE A 19 6.06 18.03 -11.23
N LEU A 20 5.09 18.91 -11.48
CA LEU A 20 4.14 19.35 -10.45
C LEU A 20 3.37 18.20 -9.80
N ILE A 21 2.90 17.23 -10.60
CA ILE A 21 2.18 16.06 -10.08
C ILE A 21 3.11 15.20 -9.22
N ASN A 22 4.33 14.91 -9.71
CA ASN A 22 5.29 14.08 -8.99
C ASN A 22 5.74 14.73 -7.68
N ASP A 23 6.09 16.02 -7.74
CA ASP A 23 6.54 16.79 -6.58
C ASP A 23 5.40 16.95 -5.57
N SER A 24 4.17 17.22 -6.03
CA SER A 24 2.99 17.25 -5.14
C SER A 24 2.78 15.91 -4.43
N ILE A 25 2.84 14.79 -5.15
CA ILE A 25 2.68 13.45 -4.56
C ILE A 25 3.76 13.21 -3.50
N TYR A 26 5.02 13.42 -3.87
CA TYR A 26 6.16 13.18 -3.01
C TYR A 26 6.12 14.05 -1.75
N LEU A 27 5.99 15.37 -1.92
CA LEU A 27 6.05 16.34 -0.82
C LEU A 27 4.88 16.16 0.15
N LEU A 28 3.66 15.94 -0.36
CA LEU A 28 2.51 15.70 0.51
C LEU A 28 2.62 14.36 1.22
N ASP A 29 2.96 13.28 0.51
CA ASP A 29 3.09 11.96 1.14
C ASP A 29 4.18 11.96 2.22
N GLU A 30 5.36 12.49 1.91
CA GLU A 30 6.46 12.59 2.85
C GLU A 30 6.12 13.48 4.04
N SER A 31 5.49 14.64 3.82
CA SER A 31 5.09 15.53 4.92
C SER A 31 4.04 14.87 5.82
N LEU A 32 3.05 14.16 5.25
CA LEU A 32 2.01 13.49 6.02
C LEU A 32 2.58 12.34 6.85
N ASN A 33 3.50 11.55 6.30
CA ASN A 33 4.18 10.48 7.04
C ASN A 33 5.04 11.05 8.18
N LYS A 34 5.83 12.11 7.92
CA LYS A 34 6.63 12.77 8.96
C LYS A 34 5.77 13.40 10.06
N ILE A 35 4.56 13.87 9.75
CA ILE A 35 3.62 14.35 10.77
C ILE A 35 3.25 13.24 11.76
N LEU A 36 3.12 11.99 11.30
CA LEU A 36 2.86 10.85 12.18
C LEU A 36 4.05 10.57 13.10
N GLU A 37 5.27 10.52 12.54
CA GLU A 37 6.51 10.35 13.31
C GLU A 37 6.71 11.48 14.34
N LEU A 38 6.45 12.73 13.93
CA LEU A 38 6.58 13.90 14.80
C LEU A 38 5.64 13.78 16.01
N LYS A 39 4.43 13.26 15.82
CA LYS A 39 3.47 13.07 16.92
C LYS A 39 3.90 11.98 17.89
N GLU A 40 4.56 10.93 17.40
CA GLU A 40 5.15 9.90 18.26
C GLU A 40 6.28 10.49 19.10
N LEU A 41 7.18 11.27 18.49
CA LEU A 41 8.23 11.99 19.21
C LEU A 41 7.66 13.02 20.20
N GLU A 42 6.62 13.77 19.83
CA GLU A 42 5.96 14.72 20.73
C GLU A 42 5.34 14.00 21.94
N ALA A 43 4.73 12.82 21.73
CA ALA A 43 4.16 12.01 22.80
C ALA A 43 5.25 11.45 23.74
N GLU A 44 6.36 10.95 23.20
CA GLU A 44 7.53 10.53 23.98
C GLU A 44 8.08 11.67 24.85
N MET A 45 8.24 12.86 24.25
CA MET A 45 8.78 14.04 24.94
C MET A 45 7.81 14.62 25.98
N SER A 46 6.50 14.44 25.78
CA SER A 46 5.47 14.92 26.70
C SER A 46 5.32 14.05 27.95
N ASN A 47 5.77 12.78 27.92
CA ASN A 47 5.73 11.89 29.08
C ASN A 47 6.88 12.19 30.05
N THR A 48 6.71 13.20 30.92
CA THR A 48 7.76 13.69 31.82
C THR A 48 8.41 12.58 32.65
N ALA A 49 7.63 11.59 33.11
CA ALA A 49 8.13 10.52 33.97
C ALA A 49 9.07 9.54 33.23
N GLU A 50 8.78 9.20 31.98
CA GLU A 50 9.67 8.36 31.16
C GLU A 50 10.78 9.18 30.52
N TRP A 51 10.49 10.42 30.13
CA TRP A 51 11.45 11.33 29.54
C TRP A 51 12.61 11.61 30.49
N GLU A 52 12.35 11.94 31.75
CA GLU A 52 13.38 12.23 32.75
C GLU A 52 14.24 11.01 33.12
N ARG A 53 13.73 9.79 32.92
CA ARG A 53 14.50 8.55 33.11
C ARG A 53 15.55 8.33 32.03
N ARG A 54 15.40 8.96 30.86
CA ARG A 54 16.34 8.81 29.75
C ARG A 54 17.65 9.58 30.02
N PRO A 55 18.82 9.06 29.59
CA PRO A 55 20.09 9.77 29.66
C PRO A 55 20.02 11.15 29.00
N ALA A 56 20.76 12.12 29.55
CA ALA A 56 20.77 13.49 29.03
C ALA A 56 21.18 13.59 27.55
N GLN A 57 22.11 12.73 27.11
CA GLN A 57 22.55 12.66 25.71
C GLN A 57 21.42 12.22 24.77
N GLU A 58 20.67 11.16 25.16
CA GLU A 58 19.55 10.65 24.37
C GLU A 58 18.41 11.68 24.27
N ARG A 59 18.11 12.37 25.38
CA ARG A 59 17.14 13.48 25.37
C ARG A 59 17.56 14.60 24.41
N GLN A 60 18.85 14.95 24.38
CA GLN A 60 19.37 15.99 23.50
C GLN A 60 19.29 15.58 22.02
N GLU A 61 19.61 14.33 21.71
CA GLU A 61 19.51 13.77 20.35
C GLU A 61 18.06 13.74 19.86
N ARG A 62 17.14 13.21 20.67
CA ARG A 62 15.70 13.19 20.37
C ARG A 62 15.13 14.61 20.18
N THR A 63 15.56 15.57 20.99
CA THR A 63 15.16 16.98 20.84
C THR A 63 15.67 17.59 19.53
N ARG A 64 16.90 17.27 19.11
CA ARG A 64 17.45 17.71 17.82
C ARG A 64 16.70 17.08 16.65
N LEU A 65 16.40 15.78 16.75
CA LEU A 65 15.62 15.07 15.74
C LEU A 65 14.24 15.69 15.58
N PHE A 66 13.55 15.96 16.70
CA PHE A 66 12.26 16.65 16.71
C PHE A 66 12.34 18.00 15.99
N GLN A 67 13.28 18.87 16.36
CA GLN A 67 13.45 20.18 15.70
C GLN A 67 13.78 20.07 14.21
N SER A 68 14.58 19.06 13.83
CA SER A 68 14.92 18.77 12.43
C SER A 68 13.66 18.37 11.65
N GLN A 69 12.86 17.45 12.19
CA GLN A 69 11.61 17.01 11.57
C GLN A 69 10.60 18.15 11.46
N GLU A 70 10.46 19.00 12.49
CA GLU A 70 9.59 20.18 12.43
C GLU A 70 9.95 21.09 11.25
N ASN A 71 11.25 21.33 11.03
CA ASN A 71 11.70 22.18 9.93
C ASN A 71 11.48 21.53 8.56
N ILE A 72 11.72 20.22 8.43
CA ILE A 72 11.49 19.47 7.18
C ILE A 72 10.00 19.53 6.82
N ILE A 73 9.11 19.15 7.74
CA ILE A 73 7.65 19.18 7.51
C ILE A 73 7.21 20.57 7.06
N ARG A 74 7.67 21.63 7.73
CA ARG A 74 7.29 23.00 7.37
C ARG A 74 7.73 23.38 5.96
N ILE A 75 8.94 23.01 5.54
CA ILE A 75 9.46 23.33 4.21
C ILE A 75 8.70 22.54 3.15
N ASP A 76 8.59 21.23 3.33
CA ASP A 76 7.98 20.33 2.35
C ASP A 76 6.48 20.63 2.20
N MET A 77 5.78 20.87 3.30
CA MET A 77 4.36 21.25 3.28
C MET A 77 4.16 22.61 2.59
N LYS A 78 5.08 23.56 2.78
CA LYS A 78 5.03 24.84 2.07
C LYS A 78 5.17 24.63 0.56
N LEU A 79 6.14 23.84 0.12
CA LEU A 79 6.35 23.54 -1.30
C LEU A 79 5.14 22.80 -1.89
N ALA A 80 4.63 21.78 -1.20
CA ALA A 80 3.43 21.06 -1.58
C ALA A 80 2.21 21.98 -1.78
N ASN A 81 2.00 22.94 -0.86
CA ASN A 81 0.91 23.90 -1.00
C ASN A 81 1.10 24.79 -2.23
N GLU A 82 2.31 25.21 -2.56
CA GLU A 82 2.60 26.01 -3.77
C GLU A 82 2.37 25.19 -5.04
N ASP A 83 2.80 23.93 -5.08
CA ASP A 83 2.61 23.05 -6.24
C ASP A 83 1.12 22.78 -6.51
N VAL A 84 0.34 22.47 -5.46
CA VAL A 84 -1.11 22.28 -5.58
C VAL A 84 -1.81 23.59 -5.93
N SER A 85 -1.33 24.73 -5.42
CA SER A 85 -1.83 26.05 -5.82
C SER A 85 -1.60 26.31 -7.31
N MET A 86 -0.43 25.93 -7.83
CA MET A 86 -0.06 26.08 -9.23
C MET A 86 -0.89 25.15 -10.13
N LEU A 87 -1.14 23.92 -9.69
CA LEU A 87 -2.06 22.98 -10.35
C LEU A 87 -3.50 23.53 -10.39
N ALA A 88 -3.99 24.08 -9.28
CA ALA A 88 -5.32 24.70 -9.22
C ALA A 88 -5.43 25.90 -10.15
N PHE A 89 -4.43 26.79 -10.15
CA PHE A 89 -4.37 27.94 -11.03
C PHE A 89 -4.33 27.55 -12.51
N THR A 90 -3.45 26.61 -12.88
CA THR A 90 -3.24 26.29 -14.30
C THR A 90 -4.37 25.42 -14.87
N SER A 91 -4.98 24.55 -14.06
CA SER A 91 -6.18 23.79 -14.45
C SER A 91 -7.40 24.68 -14.71
N GLU A 92 -7.51 25.84 -14.05
CA GLU A 92 -8.56 26.83 -14.32
C GLU A 92 -8.43 27.43 -15.74
N GLN A 93 -7.19 27.65 -16.18
CA GLN A 93 -6.91 28.32 -17.45
C GLN A 93 -6.90 27.34 -18.63
N ILE A 94 -6.29 26.16 -18.46
CA ILE A 94 -6.07 25.19 -19.53
C ILE A 94 -6.22 23.76 -19.00
N THR A 95 -7.32 23.11 -19.34
CA THR A 95 -7.62 21.73 -18.93
C THR A 95 -7.12 20.67 -19.90
N ALA A 96 -6.99 21.01 -21.20
CA ALA A 96 -6.73 20.02 -22.25
C ALA A 96 -5.48 19.15 -22.02
N PRO A 97 -4.34 19.67 -21.53
CA PRO A 97 -3.16 18.83 -21.28
C PRO A 97 -3.32 17.84 -20.11
N PHE A 98 -4.15 18.17 -19.11
CA PHE A 98 -4.46 17.25 -18.01
C PHE A 98 -5.34 16.08 -18.45
N LEU A 99 -6.13 16.29 -19.50
CA LEU A 99 -7.08 15.32 -20.04
C LEU A 99 -6.46 14.46 -21.15
N LEU A 100 -5.16 14.59 -21.43
CA LEU A 100 -4.47 13.70 -22.35
C LEU A 100 -4.36 12.27 -21.78
N PRO A 101 -4.38 11.23 -22.62
CA PRO A 101 -4.31 9.84 -22.17
C PRO A 101 -3.14 9.53 -21.24
N GLU A 102 -1.98 10.18 -21.45
CA GLU A 102 -0.78 9.95 -20.62
C GLU A 102 -0.84 10.67 -19.26
N MET A 103 -1.80 11.59 -19.06
CA MET A 103 -1.89 12.47 -17.89
C MET A 103 -3.12 12.22 -17.04
N VAL A 104 -4.27 11.96 -17.66
CA VAL A 104 -5.58 11.96 -17.00
C VAL A 104 -5.65 10.97 -15.84
N GLU A 105 -5.12 9.76 -16.01
CA GLU A 105 -5.09 8.74 -14.95
C GLU A 105 -4.16 9.13 -13.80
N ARG A 106 -3.02 9.77 -14.10
CA ARG A 106 -2.04 10.20 -13.09
C ARG A 106 -2.60 11.32 -12.22
N VAL A 107 -3.23 12.30 -12.85
CA VAL A 107 -3.87 13.42 -12.16
C VAL A 107 -5.05 12.91 -11.32
N ALA A 108 -5.90 12.05 -11.88
CA ALA A 108 -7.01 11.44 -11.15
C ALA A 108 -6.54 10.67 -9.90
N SER A 109 -5.49 9.84 -10.05
CA SER A 109 -4.91 9.07 -8.95
C SER A 109 -4.33 9.97 -7.85
N MET A 110 -3.60 11.03 -8.24
CA MET A 110 -3.06 12.02 -7.30
C MET A 110 -4.18 12.71 -6.52
N LEU A 111 -5.22 13.19 -7.21
CA LEU A 111 -6.33 13.89 -6.57
C LEU A 111 -7.10 12.95 -5.63
N ASN A 112 -7.33 11.70 -6.04
CA ASN A 112 -8.00 10.70 -5.20
C ASN A 112 -7.19 10.40 -3.94
N TYR A 113 -5.87 10.27 -4.08
CA TYR A 113 -4.95 10.07 -2.97
C TYR A 113 -5.06 11.21 -1.94
N PHE A 114 -4.99 12.46 -2.39
CA PHE A 114 -5.12 13.61 -1.47
C PHE A 114 -6.51 13.74 -0.87
N LEU A 115 -7.56 13.45 -1.64
CA LEU A 115 -8.92 13.41 -1.12
C LEU A 115 -9.04 12.37 0.00
N LEU A 116 -8.50 11.16 -0.19
CA LEU A 116 -8.47 10.11 0.82
C LEU A 116 -7.71 10.55 2.08
N GLN A 117 -6.55 11.18 1.95
CA GLN A 117 -5.78 11.63 3.11
C GLN A 117 -6.50 12.73 3.92
N LEU A 118 -7.16 13.66 3.23
CA LEU A 118 -7.78 14.82 3.87
C LEU A 118 -9.16 14.52 4.49
N VAL A 119 -9.96 13.64 3.86
CA VAL A 119 -11.33 13.38 4.32
C VAL A 119 -11.60 11.92 4.69
N GLY A 120 -10.67 11.02 4.41
CA GLY A 120 -10.78 9.59 4.72
C GLY A 120 -10.59 9.24 6.19
N PRO A 121 -10.54 7.93 6.51
CA PRO A 121 -10.55 7.44 7.88
C PRO A 121 -9.31 7.87 8.68
N GLN A 122 -8.17 8.04 8.01
CA GLN A 122 -6.92 8.45 8.65
C GLN A 122 -6.82 9.95 8.96
N ARG A 123 -7.76 10.80 8.52
CA ARG A 123 -7.65 12.27 8.74
C ARG A 123 -7.43 12.69 10.21
N LYS A 124 -7.90 11.89 11.17
CA LYS A 124 -7.73 12.17 12.61
C LYS A 124 -6.30 11.96 13.08
N SER A 125 -5.55 11.02 12.50
CA SER A 125 -4.15 10.80 12.85
C SER A 125 -3.29 12.00 12.46
N LEU A 126 -3.70 12.75 11.42
CA LEU A 126 -3.04 13.95 10.92
C LEU A 126 -3.38 15.24 11.71
N SER A 127 -4.21 15.16 12.76
CA SER A 127 -4.56 16.34 13.56
C SER A 127 -3.36 16.81 14.40
N LEU A 128 -2.91 18.03 14.17
CA LEU A 128 -1.85 18.73 14.93
C LEU A 128 -2.45 19.76 15.89
N LYS A 129 -1.75 20.06 17.00
CA LYS A 129 -2.17 21.09 17.97
C LYS A 129 -2.10 22.49 17.37
N ASP A 130 -1.02 22.77 16.66
CA ASP A 130 -0.78 24.04 15.95
C ASP A 130 -0.41 23.74 14.48
N PRO A 131 -1.41 23.50 13.61
CA PRO A 131 -1.17 23.12 12.22
C PRO A 131 -0.55 24.26 11.39
N GLU A 132 -0.81 25.52 11.75
CA GLU A 132 -0.27 26.69 11.05
C GLU A 132 1.26 26.80 11.20
N LYS A 133 1.83 26.36 12.33
CA LYS A 133 3.30 26.28 12.52
C LYS A 133 4.00 25.48 11.42
N TYR A 134 3.32 24.48 10.88
CA TYR A 134 3.84 23.56 9.87
C TYR A 134 3.36 23.90 8.46
N GLU A 135 2.71 25.06 8.26
CA GLU A 135 2.02 25.42 7.00
C GLU A 135 0.97 24.36 6.58
N PHE A 136 0.50 23.51 7.49
CA PHE A 136 -0.47 22.48 7.18
C PHE A 136 -1.88 23.05 7.26
N ARG A 137 -2.45 23.44 6.11
CA ARG A 137 -3.80 24.00 6.02
C ARG A 137 -4.77 23.03 5.32
N PRO A 138 -5.19 21.93 5.98
CA PRO A 138 -5.92 20.84 5.32
C PRO A 138 -7.24 21.29 4.67
N LYS A 139 -7.92 22.28 5.25
CA LYS A 139 -9.16 22.85 4.69
C LYS A 139 -8.92 23.62 3.39
N GLN A 140 -7.85 24.40 3.35
CA GLN A 140 -7.47 25.17 2.16
C GLN A 140 -6.94 24.23 1.06
N LEU A 141 -6.13 23.24 1.45
CA LEU A 141 -5.64 22.22 0.53
C LEU A 141 -6.81 21.43 -0.08
N LEU A 142 -7.77 20.97 0.74
CA LEU A 142 -8.98 20.29 0.25
C LEU A 142 -9.76 21.14 -0.75
N LYS A 143 -9.90 22.44 -0.48
CA LYS A 143 -10.54 23.39 -1.40
C LYS A 143 -9.83 23.43 -2.75
N GLN A 144 -8.49 23.51 -2.76
CA GLN A 144 -7.70 23.52 -4.00
C GLN A 144 -7.82 22.20 -4.77
N ILE A 145 -7.76 21.07 -4.08
CA ILE A 145 -7.97 19.74 -4.68
C ILE A 145 -9.35 19.65 -5.35
N VAL A 146 -10.41 20.09 -4.66
CA VAL A 146 -11.77 20.10 -5.23
C VAL A 146 -11.88 21.05 -6.42
N TYR A 147 -11.23 22.21 -6.40
CA TYR A 147 -11.19 23.07 -7.59
C TYR A 147 -10.56 22.38 -8.78
N ILE A 148 -9.43 21.68 -8.61
CA ILE A 148 -8.80 20.95 -9.71
C ILE A 148 -9.78 19.92 -10.29
N TYR A 149 -10.45 19.12 -9.44
CA TYR A 149 -11.49 18.19 -9.91
C TYR A 149 -12.57 18.89 -10.75
N VAL A 150 -13.10 20.01 -10.25
CA VAL A 150 -14.17 20.76 -10.92
C VAL A 150 -13.70 21.41 -12.22
N HIS A 151 -12.48 21.96 -12.26
CA HIS A 151 -11.89 22.54 -13.47
C HIS A 151 -11.74 21.48 -14.56
N LEU A 152 -11.16 20.33 -14.21
CA LEU A 152 -10.96 19.22 -15.15
C LEU A 152 -12.29 18.66 -15.66
N ALA A 153 -13.28 18.49 -14.78
CA ALA A 153 -14.61 18.04 -15.18
C ALA A 153 -15.34 19.04 -16.10
N LYS A 154 -15.12 20.35 -15.93
CA LYS A 154 -15.66 21.37 -16.85
C LYS A 154 -14.98 21.34 -18.21
N GLY A 155 -13.68 21.03 -18.24
CA GLY A 155 -12.89 20.91 -19.46
C GLY A 155 -13.08 19.59 -20.22
N ASP A 156 -13.66 18.59 -19.57
CA ASP A 156 -13.79 17.22 -20.08
C ASP A 156 -14.98 17.07 -21.05
N THR A 157 -14.74 17.40 -22.31
CA THR A 157 -15.75 17.26 -23.38
C THR A 157 -16.03 15.82 -23.77
N GLU A 158 -15.09 14.91 -23.52
CA GLU A 158 -15.18 13.49 -23.90
C GLU A 158 -15.69 12.59 -22.75
N ASN A 159 -15.91 13.16 -21.57
CA ASN A 159 -16.35 12.47 -20.35
C ASN A 159 -15.41 11.32 -19.95
N ILE A 160 -14.09 11.51 -20.16
CA ILE A 160 -13.04 10.52 -19.86
C ILE A 160 -12.56 10.60 -18.41
N PHE A 161 -12.67 11.77 -17.77
CA PHE A 161 -12.13 12.01 -16.43
C PHE A 161 -12.89 11.23 -15.34
N PRO A 162 -14.24 11.10 -15.35
CA PRO A 162 -14.95 10.24 -14.40
C PRO A 162 -14.47 8.79 -14.42
N ALA A 163 -14.18 8.24 -15.61
CA ALA A 163 -13.66 6.89 -15.76
C ALA A 163 -12.24 6.79 -15.16
N ALA A 164 -11.36 7.75 -15.44
CA ALA A 164 -10.03 7.81 -14.85
C ALA A 164 -10.06 7.91 -13.31
N ILE A 165 -10.99 8.67 -12.74
CA ILE A 165 -11.23 8.76 -11.29
C ILE A 165 -11.59 7.38 -10.73
N SER A 166 -12.54 6.68 -11.35
CA SER A 166 -13.04 5.39 -10.85
C SER A 166 -12.05 4.23 -11.03
N LYS A 167 -11.13 4.33 -11.99
CA LYS A 167 -10.14 3.29 -12.30
C LYS A 167 -9.05 3.15 -11.24
N ASP A 168 -8.83 4.18 -10.42
CA ASP A 168 -7.87 4.14 -9.32
C ASP A 168 -8.37 3.26 -8.16
N GLY A 169 -8.04 1.97 -8.20
CA GLY A 169 -8.41 1.02 -7.16
C GLY A 169 -7.73 1.22 -5.80
N ARG A 170 -6.79 2.17 -5.66
CA ARG A 170 -6.06 2.39 -4.39
C ARG A 170 -6.72 3.44 -3.52
N SER A 171 -7.16 4.55 -4.12
CA SER A 171 -7.62 5.72 -3.36
C SER A 171 -9.07 6.13 -3.66
N TYR A 172 -9.64 5.70 -4.79
CA TYR A 172 -11.03 6.00 -5.12
C TYR A 172 -12.00 5.38 -4.11
N ASN A 173 -12.92 6.20 -3.61
CA ASN A 173 -14.09 5.76 -2.85
C ASN A 173 -15.20 6.79 -3.01
N GLU A 174 -16.36 6.35 -3.49
CA GLU A 174 -17.53 7.21 -3.76
C GLU A 174 -17.98 8.04 -2.55
N GLN A 175 -17.79 7.52 -1.33
CA GLN A 175 -18.20 8.19 -0.10
C GLN A 175 -17.33 9.41 0.20
N LEU A 176 -16.08 9.45 -0.27
CA LEU A 176 -15.17 10.57 -0.04
C LEU A 176 -15.68 11.86 -0.67
N PHE A 177 -16.38 11.79 -1.82
CA PHE A 177 -16.97 12.96 -2.47
C PHE A 177 -18.04 13.62 -1.57
N SER A 178 -18.93 12.81 -0.97
CA SER A 178 -19.92 13.32 -0.01
C SER A 178 -19.28 13.86 1.27
N ALA A 179 -18.26 13.17 1.81
CA ALA A 179 -17.55 13.59 3.00
C ALA A 179 -16.80 14.92 2.79
N ALA A 180 -16.15 15.09 1.64
CA ALA A 180 -15.50 16.34 1.27
C ALA A 180 -16.50 17.46 1.07
N ALA A 181 -17.62 17.21 0.39
CA ALA A 181 -18.68 18.20 0.24
C ALA A 181 -19.20 18.72 1.60
N ASP A 182 -19.35 17.83 2.59
CA ASP A 182 -19.76 18.24 3.94
C ASP A 182 -18.71 19.11 4.65
N VAL A 183 -17.43 18.82 4.46
CA VAL A 183 -16.35 19.68 4.97
C VAL A 183 -16.37 21.05 4.29
N LEU A 184 -16.53 21.09 2.96
CA LEU A 184 -16.62 22.32 2.18
C LEU A 184 -17.82 23.20 2.58
N ARG A 185 -18.99 22.60 2.82
CA ARG A 185 -20.17 23.32 3.35
C ARG A 185 -19.89 23.97 4.70
N ARG A 186 -19.17 23.28 5.59
CA ARG A 186 -18.84 23.79 6.94
C ARG A 186 -17.85 24.94 6.92
N ILE A 187 -16.98 25.01 5.92
CA ILE A 187 -16.01 26.11 5.77
C ILE A 187 -16.56 27.27 4.93
N GLY A 188 -17.80 27.17 4.44
CA GLY A 188 -18.47 28.24 3.69
C GLY A 188 -18.08 28.34 2.22
N GLU A 189 -17.74 27.21 1.58
CA GLU A 189 -17.38 27.18 0.17
C GLU A 189 -18.58 27.44 -0.76
N ASP A 190 -18.35 27.89 -2.00
CA ASP A 190 -19.41 28.16 -2.97
C ASP A 190 -20.25 26.89 -3.27
N GLY A 191 -21.56 26.99 -3.04
CA GLY A 191 -22.51 25.93 -3.30
C GLY A 191 -22.53 25.45 -4.77
N ARG A 192 -22.10 26.28 -5.72
CA ARG A 192 -21.93 25.87 -7.13
C ARG A 192 -20.79 24.86 -7.29
N VAL A 193 -19.62 25.15 -6.72
CA VAL A 193 -18.44 24.28 -6.76
C VAL A 193 -18.75 22.95 -6.08
N ILE A 194 -19.41 23.00 -4.91
CA ILE A 194 -19.82 21.79 -4.17
C ILE A 194 -20.77 20.93 -5.02
N ARG A 195 -21.74 21.56 -5.71
CA ARG A 195 -22.68 20.84 -6.56
C ARG A 195 -21.97 20.18 -7.75
N GLU A 196 -21.12 20.93 -8.46
CA GLU A 196 -20.33 20.42 -9.60
C GLU A 196 -19.42 19.26 -9.18
N PHE A 197 -18.82 19.35 -8.00
CA PHE A 197 -18.00 18.28 -7.43
C PHE A 197 -18.81 17.01 -7.10
N ILE A 198 -20.02 17.16 -6.54
CA ILE A 198 -20.91 16.02 -6.29
C ILE A 198 -21.39 15.40 -7.59
N GLU A 199 -21.73 16.21 -8.60
CA GLU A 199 -22.13 15.72 -9.93
C GLU A 199 -21.00 14.91 -10.58
N LEU A 200 -19.75 15.36 -10.46
CA LEU A 200 -18.58 14.59 -10.88
C LEU A 200 -18.45 13.26 -10.14
N GLY A 201 -18.62 13.27 -8.81
CA GLY A 201 -18.59 12.04 -8.01
C GLY A 201 -19.67 11.03 -8.43
N ALA A 202 -20.87 11.52 -8.78
CA ALA A 202 -21.94 10.69 -9.31
C ALA A 202 -21.59 10.09 -10.69
N LYS A 203 -20.98 10.87 -11.58
CA LYS A 203 -20.47 10.36 -12.86
C LYS A 203 -19.39 9.30 -12.67
N ALA A 204 -18.45 9.51 -11.75
CA ALA A 204 -17.41 8.54 -11.44
C ALA A 204 -17.99 7.24 -10.88
N LYS A 205 -19.04 7.33 -10.05
CA LYS A 205 -19.76 6.16 -9.56
C LYS A 205 -20.43 5.37 -10.69
N VAL A 206 -21.06 6.06 -11.64
CA VAL A 206 -21.65 5.42 -12.83
C VAL A 206 -20.56 4.72 -13.64
N ALA A 207 -19.44 5.39 -13.92
CA ALA A 207 -18.31 4.80 -14.64
C ALA A 207 -17.72 3.57 -13.91
N ALA A 208 -17.64 3.60 -12.58
CA ALA A 208 -17.22 2.45 -11.77
C ALA A 208 -18.19 1.26 -11.93
N SER A 209 -19.50 1.52 -11.88
CA SER A 209 -20.53 0.49 -12.07
C SER A 209 -20.49 -0.10 -13.48
N GLU A 210 -20.37 0.74 -14.51
CA GLU A 210 -20.27 0.29 -15.91
C GLU A 210 -19.02 -0.55 -16.16
N ALA A 211 -17.89 -0.21 -15.53
CA ALA A 211 -16.67 -1.00 -15.60
C ALA A 211 -16.86 -2.38 -14.94
N MET A 212 -17.49 -2.43 -13.76
CA MET A 212 -17.82 -3.69 -13.07
C MET A 212 -18.81 -4.55 -13.86
N ASP A 213 -19.84 -3.94 -14.45
CA ASP A 213 -20.82 -4.63 -15.30
C ASP A 213 -20.14 -5.17 -16.56
N THR A 214 -19.24 -4.39 -17.19
CA THR A 214 -18.46 -4.83 -18.34
C THR A 214 -17.55 -6.01 -17.98
N GLU A 215 -16.86 -5.97 -16.84
CA GLU A 215 -16.05 -7.09 -16.35
C GLU A 215 -16.91 -8.34 -16.08
N ALA A 216 -18.09 -8.17 -15.48
CA ALA A 216 -19.04 -9.25 -15.25
C ALA A 216 -19.61 -9.85 -16.55
N VAL A 217 -19.81 -9.02 -17.59
CA VAL A 217 -20.27 -9.44 -18.93
C VAL A 217 -19.17 -10.15 -19.71
N LEU A 218 -17.93 -9.64 -19.64
CA LEU A 218 -16.76 -10.26 -20.29
C LEU A 218 -16.43 -11.62 -19.66
N GLY A 219 -16.80 -11.83 -18.40
CA GLY A 219 -16.68 -13.12 -17.72
C GLY A 219 -15.23 -13.51 -17.44
N GLU A 220 -15.01 -14.75 -16.99
CA GLU A 220 -13.66 -15.30 -16.89
C GLU A 220 -13.09 -15.45 -18.32
N ILE A 221 -11.82 -15.09 -18.49
CA ILE A 221 -11.10 -15.27 -19.77
C ILE A 221 -11.25 -16.75 -20.18
N PRO A 222 -11.71 -17.06 -21.40
CA PRO A 222 -11.84 -18.45 -21.84
C PRO A 222 -10.50 -19.18 -21.69
N ASP A 223 -10.54 -20.43 -21.23
CA ASP A 223 -9.35 -21.23 -20.91
C ASP A 223 -8.31 -21.27 -22.07
N GLU A 224 -8.78 -21.16 -23.31
CA GLU A 224 -7.95 -21.13 -24.52
C GLU A 224 -7.10 -19.84 -24.70
N PHE A 225 -7.41 -18.78 -23.94
CA PHE A 225 -6.67 -17.51 -23.92
C PHE A 225 -5.95 -17.24 -22.60
N LEU A 226 -6.05 -18.15 -21.61
CA LEU A 226 -5.22 -18.09 -20.41
C LEU A 226 -3.78 -18.42 -20.78
N ASP A 227 -2.83 -17.65 -20.25
CA ASP A 227 -1.40 -17.96 -20.37
C ASP A 227 -1.17 -19.39 -19.84
N PRO A 228 -0.38 -20.25 -20.50
CA PRO A 228 -0.03 -21.58 -20.00
C PRO A 228 0.49 -21.61 -18.55
N ILE A 229 1.03 -20.49 -18.04
CA ILE A 229 1.51 -20.33 -16.67
C ILE A 229 0.37 -20.05 -15.67
N GLN A 230 -0.77 -19.54 -16.13
CA GLN A 230 -1.99 -19.30 -15.34
C GLN A 230 -3.01 -20.44 -15.42
N ASP A 231 -2.73 -21.49 -16.19
CA ASP A 231 -3.53 -22.71 -16.22
C ASP A 231 -3.64 -23.29 -14.80
N GLY A 232 -4.86 -23.24 -14.24
CA GLY A 232 -5.14 -23.75 -12.90
C GLY A 232 -4.76 -25.22 -12.73
N THR A 233 -4.78 -26.02 -13.80
CA THR A 233 -4.39 -27.44 -13.74
C THR A 233 -2.87 -27.61 -13.58
N LEU A 234 -2.07 -26.76 -14.23
CA LEU A 234 -0.62 -26.75 -14.09
C LEU A 234 -0.22 -26.28 -12.69
N ILE A 235 -0.86 -25.21 -12.20
CA ILE A 235 -0.62 -24.67 -10.84
C ILE A 235 -0.96 -25.74 -9.79
N GLN A 236 -2.10 -26.40 -9.90
CA GLN A 236 -2.50 -27.46 -8.97
C GLN A 236 -1.55 -28.67 -9.01
N SER A 237 -1.05 -29.02 -10.20
CA SER A 237 -0.04 -30.08 -10.37
C SER A 237 1.30 -29.68 -9.73
N ALA A 238 1.73 -28.43 -9.92
CA ALA A 238 2.94 -27.89 -9.31
C ALA A 238 2.83 -27.82 -7.78
N LEU A 239 1.70 -27.32 -7.25
CA LEU A 239 1.43 -27.29 -5.81
C LEU A 239 1.44 -28.70 -5.20
N SER A 240 0.88 -29.69 -5.91
CA SER A 240 0.90 -31.09 -5.48
C SER A 240 2.32 -31.66 -5.45
N PHE A 241 3.15 -31.33 -6.45
CA PHE A 241 4.55 -31.74 -6.49
C PHE A 241 5.36 -31.13 -5.34
N TYR A 242 5.27 -29.81 -5.13
CA TYR A 242 6.00 -29.13 -4.06
C TYR A 242 5.50 -29.52 -2.68
N ARG A 243 4.22 -29.87 -2.52
CA ARG A 243 3.71 -30.46 -1.30
C ARG A 243 4.40 -31.80 -1.00
N LEU A 244 4.49 -32.69 -1.99
CA LEU A 244 5.18 -33.97 -1.83
C LEU A 244 6.65 -33.77 -1.45
N MET A 245 7.31 -32.79 -2.09
CA MET A 245 8.70 -32.45 -1.80
C MET A 245 8.87 -31.94 -0.36
N VAL A 246 8.01 -31.04 0.10
CA VAL A 246 8.01 -30.53 1.48
C VAL A 246 7.78 -31.66 2.49
N VAL A 247 6.79 -32.52 2.24
CA VAL A 247 6.52 -33.70 3.10
C VAL A 247 7.72 -34.64 3.15
N TRP A 248 8.39 -34.85 2.01
CA TRP A 248 9.59 -35.67 1.94
C TRP A 248 10.76 -35.07 2.73
N LEU A 249 11.02 -33.77 2.58
CA LEU A 249 12.05 -33.04 3.34
C LEU A 249 11.78 -33.12 4.85
N VAL A 250 10.52 -33.00 5.26
CA VAL A 250 10.13 -33.18 6.66
C VAL A 250 10.35 -34.62 7.13
N GLY A 251 10.15 -35.59 6.25
CA GLY A 251 10.50 -36.99 6.51
C GLY A 251 11.97 -37.19 6.88
N LEU A 252 12.88 -36.45 6.24
CA LEU A 252 14.33 -36.50 6.55
C LEU A 252 14.66 -36.01 7.97
N VAL A 253 13.81 -35.15 8.54
CA VAL A 253 13.99 -34.64 9.93
C VAL A 253 13.14 -35.39 10.97
N GLY A 254 12.48 -36.48 10.59
CA GLY A 254 11.70 -37.33 11.50
C GLY A 254 10.18 -37.09 11.52
N GLY A 255 9.66 -36.36 10.53
CA GLY A 255 8.24 -36.09 10.34
C GLY A 255 7.79 -34.75 10.93
N PHE A 256 6.50 -34.41 10.74
CA PHE A 256 5.88 -33.19 11.27
C PHE A 256 5.76 -33.26 12.79
N LYS A 257 6.86 -32.97 13.48
CA LYS A 257 6.98 -33.03 14.93
C LYS A 257 7.77 -31.83 15.45
N MET A 258 7.29 -31.26 16.54
CA MET A 258 7.97 -30.21 17.28
C MET A 258 8.21 -30.67 18.74
N PRO A 259 9.32 -30.27 19.38
CA PRO A 259 10.42 -29.48 18.82
C PRO A 259 11.24 -30.27 17.79
N LEU A 260 11.92 -29.54 16.89
CA LEU A 260 12.86 -30.14 15.94
C LEU A 260 14.00 -30.89 16.66
N PRO A 261 14.64 -31.88 15.98
CA PRO A 261 15.81 -32.56 16.51
C PRO A 261 16.93 -31.59 16.92
N SER A 262 17.74 -31.98 17.92
CA SER A 262 18.83 -31.15 18.44
C SER A 262 19.96 -30.87 17.43
N SER A 263 20.04 -31.66 16.36
CA SER A 263 21.02 -31.49 15.28
C SER A 263 20.34 -31.71 13.94
N CYS A 264 20.63 -30.85 12.96
CA CYS A 264 20.15 -31.00 11.59
C CYS A 264 20.75 -32.26 10.95
N PRO A 265 19.93 -33.23 10.49
CA PRO A 265 20.42 -34.41 9.77
C PRO A 265 21.21 -34.01 8.52
N MET A 266 22.30 -34.74 8.25
CA MET A 266 23.18 -34.45 7.11
C MET A 266 22.43 -34.52 5.78
N GLU A 267 21.49 -35.45 5.67
CA GLU A 267 20.65 -35.68 4.50
C GLU A 267 19.80 -34.45 4.18
N PHE A 268 19.19 -33.81 5.20
CA PHE A 268 18.45 -32.57 5.03
C PHE A 268 19.39 -31.39 4.74
N ALA A 269 20.50 -31.29 5.47
CA ALA A 269 21.46 -30.19 5.32
C ALA A 269 22.16 -30.16 3.95
N SER A 270 22.21 -31.31 3.26
CA SER A 270 22.80 -31.44 1.92
C SER A 270 21.83 -31.06 0.79
N MET A 271 20.55 -30.79 1.11
CA MET A 271 19.55 -30.47 0.11
C MET A 271 19.75 -29.04 -0.44
N PRO A 272 19.56 -28.82 -1.75
CA PRO A 272 19.68 -27.49 -2.31
C PRO A 272 18.60 -26.53 -1.79
N GLU A 273 18.98 -25.31 -1.44
CA GLU A 273 18.05 -24.29 -0.92
C GLU A 273 16.98 -23.89 -1.95
N HIS A 274 17.29 -23.95 -3.26
CA HIS A 274 16.36 -23.54 -4.31
C HIS A 274 15.08 -24.38 -4.34
N PHE A 275 15.11 -25.64 -3.89
CA PHE A 275 13.90 -26.44 -3.74
C PHE A 275 12.88 -25.76 -2.83
N LEU A 276 13.34 -25.21 -1.70
CA LEU A 276 12.48 -24.49 -0.78
C LEU A 276 12.12 -23.11 -1.30
N GLU A 277 13.05 -22.45 -1.98
CA GLU A 277 12.81 -21.15 -2.58
C GLU A 277 11.67 -21.21 -3.62
N ASP A 278 11.75 -22.15 -4.57
CA ASP A 278 10.76 -22.34 -5.61
C ASP A 278 9.39 -22.71 -5.03
N ALA A 279 9.37 -23.54 -3.98
CA ALA A 279 8.14 -23.89 -3.28
C ALA A 279 7.48 -22.67 -2.63
N MET A 280 8.25 -21.83 -1.93
CA MET A 280 7.71 -20.63 -1.29
C MET A 280 7.25 -19.60 -2.34
N GLU A 281 8.00 -19.44 -3.42
CA GLU A 281 7.66 -18.54 -4.52
C GLU A 281 6.38 -18.97 -5.24
N LEU A 282 6.20 -20.27 -5.49
CA LEU A 282 4.96 -20.81 -6.03
C LEU A 282 3.77 -20.55 -5.10
N LEU A 283 3.93 -20.71 -3.78
CA LEU A 283 2.84 -20.44 -2.83
C LEU A 283 2.48 -18.95 -2.79
N ILE A 284 3.47 -18.04 -2.84
CA ILE A 284 3.23 -16.59 -2.93
C ILE A 284 2.51 -16.26 -4.23
N PHE A 285 2.95 -16.83 -5.35
CA PHE A 285 2.32 -16.66 -6.66
C PHE A 285 0.87 -17.16 -6.68
N ALA A 286 0.65 -18.40 -6.25
CA ALA A 286 -0.68 -19.01 -6.21
C ALA A 286 -1.63 -18.26 -5.26
N SER A 287 -1.12 -17.66 -4.18
CA SER A 287 -1.93 -16.84 -3.27
C SER A 287 -2.47 -15.55 -3.91
N ARG A 288 -1.93 -15.13 -5.06
CA ARG A 288 -2.40 -13.95 -5.80
C ARG A 288 -3.45 -14.32 -6.86
N ILE A 289 -3.63 -15.60 -7.14
CA ILE A 289 -4.57 -16.09 -8.16
C ILE A 289 -5.87 -16.54 -7.48
N PRO A 290 -7.03 -16.00 -7.85
CA PRO A 290 -8.31 -16.42 -7.28
C PRO A 290 -8.53 -17.93 -7.40
N LYS A 291 -8.98 -18.58 -6.31
CA LYS A 291 -9.30 -20.02 -6.24
C LYS A 291 -8.13 -20.98 -6.50
N ALA A 292 -6.91 -20.50 -6.75
CA ALA A 292 -5.77 -21.37 -7.07
C ALA A 292 -5.34 -22.28 -5.91
N LEU A 293 -5.67 -21.93 -4.67
CA LEU A 293 -5.40 -22.73 -3.48
C LEU A 293 -6.58 -23.61 -3.06
N ASP A 294 -7.72 -23.55 -3.76
CA ASP A 294 -8.90 -24.35 -3.41
C ASP A 294 -8.60 -25.83 -3.61
N GLY A 295 -8.95 -26.65 -2.60
CA GLY A 295 -8.68 -28.09 -2.60
C GLY A 295 -7.23 -28.49 -2.28
N VAL A 296 -6.32 -27.52 -2.09
CA VAL A 296 -4.93 -27.80 -1.71
C VAL A 296 -4.83 -28.09 -0.21
N LEU A 297 -4.08 -29.12 0.16
CA LEU A 297 -3.80 -29.47 1.56
C LEU A 297 -2.73 -28.53 2.14
N LEU A 298 -3.16 -27.33 2.54
CA LEU A 298 -2.27 -26.28 3.02
C LEU A 298 -1.66 -26.57 4.41
N ASP A 299 -2.25 -27.46 5.21
CA ASP A 299 -1.73 -27.86 6.52
C ASP A 299 -0.27 -28.36 6.44
N ASP A 300 0.10 -29.10 5.40
CA ASP A 300 1.47 -29.62 5.25
C ASP A 300 2.48 -28.48 5.06
N PHE A 301 2.12 -27.46 4.26
CA PHE A 301 2.94 -26.27 4.08
C PHE A 301 2.97 -25.40 5.34
N MET A 302 1.83 -25.24 6.02
CA MET A 302 1.75 -24.49 7.28
C MET A 302 2.65 -25.12 8.36
N ASN A 303 2.58 -26.45 8.53
CA ASN A 303 3.45 -27.19 9.44
C ASN A 303 4.92 -27.00 9.09
N PHE A 304 5.28 -27.12 7.80
CA PHE A 304 6.65 -26.92 7.33
C PHE A 304 7.17 -25.52 7.67
N ILE A 305 6.41 -24.48 7.31
CA ILE A 305 6.78 -23.09 7.55
C ILE A 305 7.01 -22.87 9.06
N ILE A 306 6.07 -23.27 9.91
CA ILE A 306 6.20 -23.09 11.37
C ILE A 306 7.44 -23.80 11.91
N MET A 307 7.73 -25.02 11.45
CA MET A 307 8.88 -25.79 11.91
C MET A 307 10.21 -25.09 11.61
N PHE A 308 10.36 -24.51 10.41
CA PHE A 308 11.67 -24.07 9.92
C PHE A 308 11.90 -22.56 9.94
N MET A 309 10.86 -21.72 9.91
CA MET A 309 11.01 -20.26 9.90
C MET A 309 11.80 -19.71 11.11
N GLY A 310 11.69 -20.35 12.27
CA GLY A 310 12.40 -19.99 13.50
C GLY A 310 13.69 -20.78 13.75
N SER A 311 14.19 -21.52 12.75
CA SER A 311 15.19 -22.58 12.97
C SER A 311 16.45 -22.37 12.11
N PRO A 312 17.35 -21.44 12.51
CA PRO A 312 18.59 -21.15 11.76
C PRO A 312 19.53 -22.36 11.64
N ASP A 313 19.43 -23.33 12.55
CA ASP A 313 20.23 -24.56 12.52
C ASP A 313 19.84 -25.50 11.36
N PHE A 314 18.61 -25.37 10.85
CA PHE A 314 18.08 -26.17 9.76
C PHE A 314 18.03 -25.39 8.45
N ILE A 315 17.53 -24.14 8.47
CA ILE A 315 17.54 -23.24 7.32
C ILE A 315 18.37 -22.01 7.68
N ARG A 316 19.61 -21.99 7.20
CA ARG A 316 20.58 -20.93 7.54
C ARG A 316 20.22 -19.61 6.88
N ASN A 317 19.76 -19.66 5.63
CA ASN A 317 19.44 -18.48 4.83
C ASN A 317 18.29 -17.67 5.48
N PRO A 318 18.55 -16.44 6.00
CA PRO A 318 17.53 -15.63 6.65
C PRO A 318 16.49 -15.10 5.66
N TYR A 319 16.86 -14.89 4.40
CA TYR A 319 15.93 -14.42 3.36
C TYR A 319 14.89 -15.49 3.02
N LEU A 320 15.32 -16.75 2.93
CA LEU A 320 14.40 -17.87 2.70
C LEU A 320 13.43 -18.04 3.88
N ARG A 321 13.93 -17.90 5.13
CA ARG A 321 13.06 -17.89 6.33
C ARG A 321 12.09 -16.71 6.35
N ALA A 322 12.49 -15.54 5.86
CA ALA A 322 11.61 -14.38 5.69
C ALA A 322 10.56 -14.62 4.59
N LYS A 323 10.93 -15.26 3.47
CA LYS A 323 10.00 -15.65 2.39
C LYS A 323 8.89 -16.58 2.91
N MET A 324 9.18 -17.44 3.88
CA MET A 324 8.14 -18.24 4.57
C MET A 324 7.13 -17.37 5.34
N VAL A 325 7.58 -16.28 5.97
CA VAL A 325 6.67 -15.32 6.64
C VAL A 325 5.84 -14.56 5.61
N GLU A 326 6.39 -14.26 4.43
CA GLU A 326 5.63 -13.66 3.33
C GLU A 326 4.46 -14.56 2.90
N VAL A 327 4.69 -15.88 2.78
CA VAL A 327 3.62 -16.86 2.52
C VAL A 327 2.53 -16.78 3.59
N LEU A 328 2.90 -16.76 4.88
CA LEU A 328 1.92 -16.63 5.98
C LEU A 328 1.14 -15.32 5.91
N ASN A 329 1.80 -14.23 5.54
CA ASN A 329 1.16 -12.94 5.37
C ASN A 329 0.15 -12.94 4.20
N CYS A 330 0.46 -13.66 3.12
CA CYS A 330 -0.49 -13.87 2.03
C CYS A 330 -1.75 -14.64 2.47
N TRP A 331 -1.61 -15.57 3.43
CA TRP A 331 -2.72 -16.40 3.92
C TRP A 331 -3.51 -15.78 5.08
N MET A 332 -3.04 -14.69 5.67
CA MET A 332 -3.72 -14.02 6.77
C MET A 332 -5.11 -13.50 6.34
N PRO A 333 -6.19 -13.81 7.08
CA PRO A 333 -7.52 -13.32 6.74
C PRO A 333 -7.58 -11.78 6.80
N ARG A 334 -7.89 -11.16 5.66
CA ARG A 334 -8.13 -9.71 5.58
C ARG A 334 -9.55 -9.40 6.05
N ARG A 335 -9.73 -8.21 6.66
CA ARG A 335 -10.95 -7.75 7.37
C ARG A 335 -12.29 -7.79 6.59
N SER A 336 -12.33 -8.27 5.34
CA SER A 336 -13.55 -8.28 4.53
C SER A 336 -13.74 -9.51 3.64
N GLY A 337 -13.05 -10.63 3.90
CA GLY A 337 -13.24 -11.86 3.11
C GLY A 337 -13.15 -13.11 3.97
N SER A 338 -14.10 -14.03 3.79
CA SER A 338 -13.97 -15.42 4.23
C SER A 338 -12.81 -16.05 3.46
N SER A 339 -11.61 -16.09 4.05
CA SER A 339 -10.48 -16.80 3.45
C SER A 339 -10.51 -18.26 3.89
N ASN A 340 -10.47 -19.20 2.93
CA ASN A 340 -10.35 -20.64 3.20
C ASN A 340 -9.12 -20.98 4.07
N THR A 341 -8.14 -20.07 4.14
CA THR A 341 -6.92 -20.16 4.95
C THR A 341 -7.06 -19.71 6.40
N ALA A 342 -8.16 -19.06 6.79
CA ALA A 342 -8.33 -18.52 8.16
C ALA A 342 -8.25 -19.62 9.24
N THR A 343 -8.78 -20.80 8.92
CA THR A 343 -8.76 -22.00 9.78
C THR A 343 -7.34 -22.46 10.13
N LEU A 344 -6.35 -22.19 9.26
CA LEU A 344 -4.94 -22.52 9.50
C LEU A 344 -4.33 -21.71 10.67
N PHE A 345 -4.88 -20.52 10.96
CA PHE A 345 -4.39 -19.68 12.04
C PHE A 345 -5.18 -19.88 13.34
N GLU A 346 -6.48 -20.19 13.23
CA GLU A 346 -7.37 -20.29 14.38
C GLU A 346 -7.45 -21.71 14.98
N GLY A 347 -7.29 -22.76 14.16
CA GLY A 347 -7.53 -24.15 14.56
C GLY A 347 -6.33 -25.09 14.47
N HIS A 348 -5.23 -24.68 13.83
CA HIS A 348 -4.09 -25.55 13.57
C HIS A 348 -3.15 -25.64 14.79
N GLN A 349 -2.88 -26.87 15.28
CA GLN A 349 -2.18 -27.10 16.54
C GLN A 349 -0.79 -26.43 16.62
N LEU A 350 0.07 -26.63 15.61
CA LEU A 350 1.40 -26.01 15.62
C LEU A 350 1.34 -24.48 15.50
N SER A 351 0.29 -23.94 14.88
CA SER A 351 0.11 -22.50 14.74
C SER A 351 -0.11 -21.86 16.12
N LEU A 352 -1.03 -22.44 16.90
CA LEU A 352 -1.35 -21.97 18.24
C LEU A 352 -0.16 -22.09 19.22
N GLU A 353 0.64 -23.15 19.10
CA GLU A 353 1.73 -23.43 20.04
C GLU A 353 3.05 -22.74 19.70
N TYR A 354 3.40 -22.59 18.41
CA TYR A 354 4.76 -22.22 18.00
C TYR A 354 4.85 -20.99 17.09
N LEU A 355 3.78 -20.57 16.41
CA LEU A 355 3.86 -19.52 15.39
C LEU A 355 4.40 -18.21 15.95
N VAL A 356 3.78 -17.68 17.01
CA VAL A 356 4.17 -16.39 17.61
C VAL A 356 5.62 -16.43 18.11
N ARG A 357 6.01 -17.52 18.79
CA ARG A 357 7.37 -17.70 19.31
C ARG A 357 8.39 -17.71 18.17
N ASN A 358 8.10 -18.42 17.08
CA ASN A 358 9.02 -18.55 15.95
C ASN A 358 9.12 -17.26 15.12
N LEU A 359 8.03 -16.49 15.01
CA LEU A 359 8.03 -15.15 14.42
C LEU A 359 8.94 -14.19 15.20
N LEU A 360 8.79 -14.15 16.53
CA LEU A 360 9.62 -13.31 17.40
C LEU A 360 11.09 -13.70 17.32
N LYS A 361 11.39 -15.00 17.29
CA LYS A 361 12.76 -15.50 17.14
C LYS A 361 13.37 -15.07 15.80
N LEU A 362 12.63 -15.21 14.70
CA LEU A 362 13.11 -14.80 13.38
C LEU A 362 13.32 -13.28 13.28
N TYR A 363 12.42 -12.48 13.88
CA TYR A 363 12.59 -11.02 13.93
C TYR A 363 13.90 -10.63 14.61
N VAL A 364 14.19 -11.23 15.77
CA VAL A 364 15.45 -11.02 16.49
C VAL A 364 16.65 -11.46 15.62
N ASP A 365 16.59 -12.65 15.02
CA ASP A 365 17.67 -13.16 14.17
C ASP A 365 17.99 -12.21 13.00
N ILE A 366 16.97 -11.65 12.34
CA ILE A 366 17.14 -10.75 11.20
C ILE A 366 17.77 -9.42 11.63
N GLU A 367 17.32 -8.83 12.74
CA GLU A 367 17.84 -7.55 13.27
C GLU A 367 19.35 -7.62 13.57
N PHE A 368 19.81 -8.74 14.13
CA PHE A 368 21.24 -8.98 14.36
C PHE A 368 22.03 -9.19 13.07
N THR A 369 21.44 -9.78 12.02
CA THR A 369 22.11 -9.91 10.70
C THR A 369 22.19 -8.61 9.91
N GLY A 370 21.19 -7.73 10.02
CA GLY A 370 21.17 -6.42 9.34
C GLY A 370 22.17 -5.41 9.92
N SER A 371 22.52 -5.56 11.21
CA SER A 371 23.51 -4.74 11.90
C SER A 371 24.96 -4.95 11.42
N HIS A 372 25.22 -6.02 10.66
CA HIS A 372 26.54 -6.34 10.11
C HIS A 372 26.75 -5.90 8.65
N THR A 373 25.70 -5.42 7.98
CA THR A 373 25.71 -5.01 6.57
C THR A 373 25.30 -3.54 6.34
N GLN A 374 25.03 -2.77 7.39
CA GLN A 374 24.84 -1.31 7.32
C GLN A 374 26.12 -0.52 7.58
#